data_AF-A0A656GKD2-F1
#
_entry.id   AF-A0A656GKD2-F1
#
_cell.length_a   1.000
_cell.length_b   1.000
_cell.length_c   1.000
_cell.angle_alpha   90.00
_cell.angle_beta   90.00
_cell.angle_gamma   90.00
#
_symmetry.space_group_name_H-M   'P 1'
#
loop_
_entity.id
_entity.type
_entity.pdbx_description
1 polymer ?
#
loop_
_entity_poly.entity_id
_entity_poly.type
_entity_poly.pdbx_seq_one_letter_code
_entity_poly.pdbx_strand_id
1 'polypeptide(L)'
;VGVCLERSLDMLVGVLAILKAGGAYVPLDPAYPKARLAHMLADSAPRVLLSHAAARPALLAALEGGAASAPLLDLADTRLWAAQPVDNPDPHAVGLTSRHLAYVIYTSGSTG
;
A
#
# COMPACT_ATOMS: atom_id res chain seq x y z
N VAL A 1 -1.86 -4.90 -0.31
CA VAL A 1 -0.72 -3.99 -0.03
C VAL A 1 -1.27 -2.71 0.54
N GLY A 2 -0.82 -2.29 1.73
CA GLY A 2 -1.23 -0.99 2.29
C GLY A 2 -0.44 0.13 1.62
N VAL A 3 -1.10 1.19 1.19
CA VAL A 3 -0.46 2.31 0.48
C VAL A 3 -0.74 3.60 1.24
N CYS A 4 0.28 4.12 1.92
CA CYS A 4 0.23 5.38 2.65
C CYS A 4 1.07 6.43 1.93
N LEU A 5 0.44 7.21 1.06
CA LEU A 5 1.11 8.20 0.20
C LEU A 5 0.24 9.44 0.07
N GLU A 6 0.86 10.61 -0.02
CA GLU A 6 0.17 11.83 -0.47
C GLU A 6 -0.05 11.80 -1.99
N ARG A 7 -0.99 12.61 -2.47
CA ARG A 7 -1.27 12.75 -3.91
C ARG A 7 0.00 13.19 -4.64
N SER A 8 0.52 12.32 -5.49
CA SER A 8 1.80 12.47 -6.17
C SER A 8 1.90 11.48 -7.33
N LEU A 9 2.93 11.61 -8.16
CA LEU A 9 3.24 10.59 -9.17
C LEU A 9 3.61 9.26 -8.50
N ASP A 10 4.27 9.29 -7.35
CA ASP A 10 4.61 8.09 -6.57
C ASP A 10 3.36 7.30 -6.18
N MET A 11 2.25 7.99 -5.87
CA MET A 11 0.96 7.34 -5.62
C MET A 11 0.49 6.54 -6.84
N LEU A 12 0.53 7.14 -8.04
CA LEU A 12 0.12 6.45 -9.27
C LEU A 12 1.06 5.29 -9.61
N VAL A 13 2.38 5.50 -9.47
CA VAL A 13 3.39 4.45 -9.69
C VAL A 13 3.18 3.30 -8.70
N GLY A 14 2.98 3.58 -7.42
CA GLY A 14 2.74 2.57 -6.40
C GLY A 14 1.46 1.76 -6.64
N VAL A 15 0.35 2.41 -7.02
CA VAL A 15 -0.89 1.72 -7.38
C VAL A 15 -0.68 0.81 -8.61
N LEU A 16 -0.04 1.32 -9.67
CA LEU A 16 0.24 0.52 -10.86
C LEU A 16 1.18 -0.65 -10.57
N ALA A 17 2.21 -0.45 -9.74
CA ALA A 17 3.13 -1.51 -9.33
C ALA A 17 2.39 -2.64 -8.61
N ILE A 18 1.46 -2.30 -7.70
CA ILE A 18 0.65 -3.29 -6.98
C ILE A 18 -0.23 -4.09 -7.95
N LEU A 19 -0.93 -3.42 -8.86
CA LEU A 19 -1.82 -4.07 -9.81
C LEU A 19 -1.05 -4.96 -10.80
N LYS A 20 0.12 -4.50 -11.27
CA LYS A 20 1.01 -5.29 -12.16
C LYS A 20 1.60 -6.50 -11.45
N ALA A 21 1.86 -6.41 -10.15
CA ALA A 21 2.27 -7.53 -9.32
C ALA A 21 1.12 -8.50 -8.97
N GLY A 22 -0.10 -8.20 -9.41
CA GLY A 22 -1.30 -9.01 -9.15
C GLY A 22 -1.91 -8.82 -7.76
N GLY A 23 -1.48 -7.79 -7.02
CA GLY A 23 -2.01 -7.46 -5.70
C GLY A 23 -3.17 -6.47 -5.75
N ALA A 24 -3.91 -6.41 -4.64
CA ALA A 24 -4.87 -5.34 -4.36
C ALA A 24 -4.25 -4.28 -3.44
N TYR A 25 -4.58 -3.00 -3.66
CA TYR A 25 -4.15 -1.93 -2.77
C TYR A 25 -5.23 -1.55 -1.75
N VAL A 26 -4.77 -1.16 -0.55
CA VAL A 26 -5.59 -0.58 0.52
C VAL A 26 -5.08 0.84 0.72
N PRO A 27 -5.82 1.87 0.30
CA PRO A 27 -5.39 3.24 0.46
C PRO A 27 -5.48 3.66 1.93
N LEU A 28 -4.38 4.20 2.45
CA LEU A 28 -4.24 4.72 3.80
C LEU A 28 -3.96 6.22 3.67
N ASP A 29 -4.93 7.06 4.00
CA ASP A 29 -4.74 8.51 3.96
C ASP A 29 -3.90 8.95 5.17
N PRO A 30 -2.69 9.52 4.99
CA PRO A 30 -1.87 9.95 6.12
C PRO A 30 -2.52 11.05 6.97
N ALA A 31 -3.54 11.75 6.45
CA ALA A 31 -4.33 12.72 7.22
C ALA A 31 -5.36 12.06 8.16
N TYR A 32 -5.59 10.75 8.06
CA TYR A 32 -6.50 10.06 8.98
C TYR A 32 -5.93 9.97 10.40
N PRO A 33 -6.80 9.99 11.43
CA PRO A 33 -6.37 9.75 12.80
C PRO A 33 -5.64 8.41 12.93
N LYS A 34 -4.60 8.38 13.78
CA LYS A 34 -3.80 7.18 14.11
C LYS A 34 -4.66 5.93 14.33
N ALA A 35 -5.71 6.06 15.14
CA ALA A 35 -6.60 4.94 15.48
C ALA A 35 -7.33 4.36 14.26
N ARG A 36 -7.72 5.21 13.29
CA ARG A 36 -8.36 4.76 12.06
C ARG A 36 -7.37 4.02 11.16
N LEU A 37 -6.16 4.55 11.00
CA LEU A 37 -5.10 3.87 10.25
C LEU A 37 -4.74 2.52 10.88
N ALA A 38 -4.59 2.47 12.21
CA ALA A 38 -4.31 1.24 12.95
C ALA A 38 -5.43 0.20 12.76
N HIS A 39 -6.69 0.60 12.82
CA HIS A 39 -7.82 -0.28 12.55
C HIS A 39 -7.80 -0.83 11.12
N MET A 40 -7.62 0.03 10.11
CA MET A 40 -7.54 -0.39 8.70
C MET A 40 -6.36 -1.35 8.47
N LEU A 41 -5.21 -1.13 9.12
CA LEU A 41 -4.04 -2.00 9.04
C LEU A 41 -4.31 -3.37 9.67
N ALA A 42 -4.93 -3.40 10.85
CA ALA A 42 -5.26 -4.64 11.56
C ALA A 42 -6.32 -5.47 10.81
N ASP A 43 -7.35 -4.82 10.28
CA ASP A 43 -8.43 -5.48 9.56
C ASP A 43 -8.00 -5.98 8.17
N SER A 44 -7.26 -5.16 7.40
CA SER A 44 -6.84 -5.54 6.05
C SER A 44 -5.60 -6.45 6.01
N ALA A 45 -4.85 -6.55 7.10
CA ALA A 45 -3.65 -7.37 7.27
C ALA A 45 -2.71 -7.37 6.02
N PRO A 46 -2.25 -6.20 5.56
CA PRO A 46 -1.50 -6.10 4.32
C PRO A 46 -0.16 -6.83 4.43
N ARG A 47 0.22 -7.62 3.41
CA ARG A 47 1.52 -8.34 3.40
C ARG A 47 2.74 -7.44 3.17
N VAL A 48 2.52 -6.23 2.64
CA VAL A 48 3.53 -5.22 2.33
C VAL A 48 2.89 -3.84 2.51
N LEU A 49 3.69 -2.88 2.97
CA LEU A 49 3.32 -1.47 3.06
C LEU A 49 4.18 -0.65 2.09
N LEU A 50 3.55 0.28 1.36
CA LEU A 50 4.23 1.29 0.56
C LEU A 50 4.06 2.65 1.22
N SER A 51 5.14 3.42 1.31
CA SER A 51 5.11 4.82 1.75
C SER A 51 6.22 5.62 1.08
N HIS A 52 6.18 6.93 1.27
CA HIS A 52 7.26 7.88 1.00
C HIS A 52 7.57 8.70 2.25
N ALA A 53 8.56 9.58 2.20
CA ALA A 53 9.02 10.36 3.35
C ALA A 53 7.92 11.17 4.04
N ALA A 54 7.03 11.84 3.29
CA ALA A 54 6.00 12.71 3.84
C ALA A 54 4.91 11.95 4.63
N ALA A 55 4.43 10.82 4.10
CA ALA A 55 3.38 10.01 4.74
C ALA A 55 3.89 9.01 5.80
N ARG A 56 5.21 8.74 5.84
CA ARG A 56 5.80 7.72 6.74
C ARG A 56 5.53 7.97 8.22
N PRO A 57 5.64 9.19 8.77
CA PRO A 57 5.40 9.42 10.19
C PRO A 57 4.00 8.97 10.64
N ALA A 58 2.96 9.26 9.85
CA ALA A 58 1.59 8.84 10.14
C ALA A 58 1.44 7.31 10.11
N LEU A 59 2.07 6.65 9.13
CA LEU A 59 2.07 5.19 9.02
C LEU A 59 2.78 4.53 10.21
N LEU A 60 3.97 5.01 10.57
CA LEU A 60 4.74 4.46 11.70
C LEU A 60 3.98 4.63 13.02
N ALA A 61 3.37 5.80 13.24
CA ALA A 61 2.52 6.01 14.39
C ALA A 61 1.38 4.97 14.42
N ALA A 62 0.70 4.73 13.30
CA ALA A 62 -0.38 3.74 13.24
C ALA A 62 0.06 2.29 13.52
N LEU A 63 1.33 1.96 13.27
CA LEU A 63 1.91 0.64 13.55
C LEU A 63 2.34 0.47 15.01
N GLU A 64 2.47 1.56 15.77
CA GLU A 64 2.73 1.50 17.21
C GLU A 64 1.62 0.68 17.91
N GLY A 65 2.00 -0.38 18.61
CA GLY A 65 1.05 -1.31 19.24
C GLY A 65 0.73 -2.55 18.41
N GLY A 66 1.40 -2.75 17.26
CA GLY A 66 1.35 -4.02 16.52
C GLY A 66 0.14 -4.16 15.59
N ALA A 67 -0.42 -3.04 15.10
CA ALA A 67 -1.57 -3.04 14.19
C ALA A 67 -1.32 -3.84 12.91
N ALA A 68 -0.08 -3.92 12.43
CA ALA A 68 0.34 -4.85 11.39
C ALA A 68 1.82 -5.20 11.55
N SER A 69 2.21 -6.36 11.03
CA SER A 69 3.61 -6.77 10.88
C SER A 69 3.88 -7.03 9.40
N ALA A 70 4.32 -5.99 8.69
CA ALA A 70 4.55 -6.04 7.26
C ALA A 70 5.80 -5.20 6.91
N PRO A 71 6.62 -5.66 5.95
CA PRO A 71 7.74 -4.87 5.46
C PRO A 71 7.25 -3.56 4.84
N LEU A 72 7.93 -2.47 5.18
CA LEU A 72 7.72 -1.16 4.60
C LEU A 72 8.72 -0.95 3.45
N LEU A 73 8.20 -0.74 2.25
CA LEU A 73 8.97 -0.30 1.10
C LEU A 73 8.81 1.21 0.94
N ASP A 74 9.94 1.90 0.89
CA ASP A 74 10.01 3.32 0.60
C ASP A 74 10.14 3.54 -0.91
N LEU A 75 9.15 4.18 -1.53
CA LEU A 75 9.20 4.48 -2.96
C LEU A 75 10.37 5.41 -3.32
N ALA A 76 10.85 6.23 -2.37
CA ALA A 76 12.01 7.09 -2.59
C ALA A 76 13.35 6.33 -2.56
N ASP A 77 13.39 5.07 -2.10
CA ASP A 77 14.63 4.28 -2.06
C ASP A 77 14.94 3.68 -3.44
N THR A 78 15.66 4.43 -4.24
CA THR A 78 16.06 4.05 -5.61
C THR A 78 16.86 2.76 -5.66
N ARG A 79 17.50 2.34 -4.57
CA ARG A 79 18.28 1.09 -4.52
C ARG A 79 17.39 -0.15 -4.65
N LEU A 80 16.14 -0.05 -4.20
CA LEU A 80 15.15 -1.13 -4.34
C LEU A 80 14.78 -1.38 -5.81
N TRP A 81 14.81 -0.31 -6.62
CA TRP A 81 14.28 -0.30 -7.99
C TRP A 81 15.36 -0.39 -9.06
N ALA A 82 16.58 0.11 -8.79
CA ALA A 82 17.62 0.30 -9.80
C ALA A 82 18.04 -0.98 -10.54
N ALA A 83 17.94 -2.14 -9.89
CA ALA A 83 18.30 -3.43 -10.47
C ALA A 83 17.08 -4.22 -11.00
N GLN A 84 15.87 -3.66 -10.90
CA GLN A 84 14.65 -4.33 -11.35
C GLN A 84 14.45 -4.17 -12.87
N PRO A 85 13.78 -5.13 -13.51
CA PRO A 85 13.42 -5.01 -14.91
C PRO A 85 12.55 -3.76 -15.18
N VAL A 86 12.77 -3.12 -16.32
CA VAL A 86 12.02 -1.92 -16.74
C VAL A 86 10.84 -2.24 -17.66
N ASP A 87 10.74 -3.49 -18.10
CA ASP A 87 9.64 -3.99 -18.91
C ASP A 87 8.35 -4.17 -18.09
N ASN A 88 7.24 -4.24 -18.81
CA ASN A 88 5.96 -4.55 -18.20
C ASN A 88 5.89 -6.07 -17.94
N PRO A 89 5.68 -6.52 -16.69
CA PRO A 89 5.58 -7.95 -16.40
C PRO A 89 4.41 -8.56 -17.16
N ASP A 90 4.61 -9.77 -17.70
CA ASP A 90 3.55 -10.53 -18.34
C ASP A 90 2.49 -10.93 -17.28
N PRO A 91 1.24 -10.46 -17.42
CA PRO A 91 0.15 -10.82 -16.51
C PRO A 91 -0.03 -12.33 -16.34
N HIS A 92 0.17 -13.11 -17.41
CA HIS A 92 0.01 -14.56 -17.35
C HIS A 92 1.15 -15.24 -16.58
N ALA A 93 2.39 -14.74 -16.73
CA ALA A 93 3.55 -15.25 -16.00
C ALA A 93 3.42 -15.05 -14.47
N VAL A 94 2.75 -13.98 -14.04
CA VAL A 94 2.44 -13.74 -12.61
C VAL A 94 1.09 -14.33 -12.16
N GLY A 95 0.40 -15.07 -13.04
CA GLY A 95 -0.88 -15.71 -12.75
C GLY A 95 -2.06 -14.74 -12.60
N LEU A 96 -1.94 -13.50 -13.07
CA LEU A 96 -2.99 -12.49 -12.94
C LEU A 96 -4.22 -12.84 -13.78
N THR A 97 -5.40 -12.73 -13.18
CA THR A 97 -6.69 -12.90 -13.86
C THR A 97 -7.64 -11.75 -13.52
N SER A 98 -8.71 -11.58 -14.28
CA SER A 98 -9.75 -10.58 -14.02
C SER A 98 -10.55 -10.82 -12.73
N ARG A 99 -10.35 -11.95 -12.05
CA ARG A 99 -11.00 -12.29 -10.78
C ARG A 99 -10.21 -11.85 -9.55
N HIS A 100 -8.96 -11.39 -9.72
CA HIS A 100 -8.19 -10.86 -8.60
C HIS A 100 -8.73 -9.51 -8.14
N LEU A 101 -8.64 -9.27 -6.83
CA LEU A 101 -8.99 -7.99 -6.24
C LEU A 101 -8.06 -6.89 -6.78
N ALA A 102 -8.63 -5.73 -7.11
CA ALA A 102 -7.86 -4.54 -7.48
C ALA A 102 -7.62 -3.62 -6.28
N TYR A 103 -8.63 -3.46 -5.42
CA TYR A 103 -8.56 -2.60 -4.25
C TYR A 103 -9.52 -3.04 -3.15
N VAL A 104 -9.26 -2.57 -1.93
CA VAL A 104 -10.20 -2.59 -0.80
C VAL A 104 -10.30 -1.18 -0.26
N ILE A 105 -11.50 -0.59 -0.28
CA ILE A 105 -11.75 0.78 0.18
C ILE A 105 -12.69 0.73 1.37
N TYR A 106 -12.26 1.36 2.47
CA TYR A 106 -13.07 1.47 3.69
C TYR A 106 -14.09 2.60 3.55
N THR A 107 -15.30 2.34 4.05
CA THR A 107 -16.36 3.35 4.14
C THR A 107 -16.12 4.27 5.35
N SER A 108 -16.98 5.27 5.53
CA SER A 108 -16.88 6.29 6.59
C SER A 108 -16.96 5.74 8.01
N GLY A 109 -17.45 4.51 8.23
CA GLY A 109 -17.59 3.91 9.55
C GLY A 109 -18.66 4.56 10.42
N SER A 110 -19.67 5.21 9.82
CA SER A 110 -20.72 5.93 10.56
C SER A 110 -21.73 5.05 11.29
N THR A 111 -21.85 3.77 10.92
CA THR A 111 -22.87 2.84 11.46
C THR A 111 -22.33 1.80 12.42
N GLY A 112 -21.04 1.86 12.78
CA GLY A 112 -20.37 0.81 13.55
C GLY A 112 -19.98 -0.37 12.69
#